data_AF-A0A973ISP3-F1
#
_entry.id   AF-A0A973ISP3-F1
#
_cell.length_a   1.000
_cell.length_b   1.000
_cell.length_c   1.000
_cell.angle_alpha   90.00
_cell.angle_beta   90.00
_cell.angle_gamma   90.00
#
_symmetry.space_group_name_H-M   'P 1'
#
loop_
_entity.id
_entity.type
_entity.pdbx_description
1 polymer ?
#
loop_
_entity_poly.entity_id
_entity_poly.type
_entity_poly.pdbx_seq_one_letter_code
_entity_poly.pdbx_strand_id
1 'polypeptide(L)'
;DTINRKAFEYKMAYLLLRKDQHGLMRLLPELERYRYKRIPLHVEELAVAYRALNQGPFPRLSYLMTDPRTELRFNQYLQTFQLYWNNLKVAEPFLRQKFSNTYWYWAFYK
;
A
#
# COMPACT_ATOMS: atom_id res chain seq x y z
N ASP A 1 13.63 -10.61 -25.32
CA ASP A 1 13.30 -9.42 -24.53
C ASP A 1 13.73 -9.64 -23.08
N THR A 2 14.76 -8.95 -22.62
CA THR A 2 15.31 -9.14 -21.27
C THR A 2 14.53 -8.30 -20.27
N ILE A 3 13.58 -8.94 -19.58
CA ILE A 3 12.82 -8.33 -18.48
C ILE A 3 13.80 -7.89 -17.37
N ASN A 4 14.01 -6.57 -17.21
CA ASN A 4 14.86 -6.03 -16.15
C ASN A 4 14.05 -5.82 -14.86
N ARG A 5 14.00 -6.88 -14.04
CA ARG A 5 13.30 -6.87 -12.76
C ARG A 5 13.77 -5.78 -11.80
N LYS A 6 15.08 -5.49 -11.76
CA LYS A 6 15.62 -4.46 -10.87
C LYS A 6 15.09 -3.08 -11.23
N ALA A 7 15.10 -2.72 -12.51
CA ALA A 7 14.56 -1.45 -12.98
C ALA A 7 13.06 -1.29 -12.63
N PHE A 8 12.30 -2.38 -12.72
CA PHE A 8 10.89 -2.40 -12.31
C PHE A 8 10.71 -2.20 -10.80
N GLU A 9 11.50 -2.88 -9.97
CA GLU A 9 11.49 -2.71 -8.51
C GLU A 9 11.84 -1.26 -8.11
N TYR A 10 12.85 -0.66 -8.75
CA TYR A 10 13.19 0.76 -8.53
C TYR A 10 12.06 1.70 -8.93
N LYS A 11 11.38 1.44 -10.05
CA LYS A 11 10.23 2.25 -10.49
C LYS A 11 9.09 2.18 -9.47
N MET A 12 8.76 0.99 -8.95
CA MET A 12 7.74 0.84 -7.91
C MET A 12 8.13 1.59 -6.62
N ALA A 13 9.39 1.44 -6.17
CA ALA A 13 9.88 2.15 -4.99
C ALA A 13 9.81 3.68 -5.16
N TYR A 14 10.17 4.18 -6.34
CA TYR A 14 10.06 5.60 -6.67
C TYR A 14 8.61 6.11 -6.60
N LEU A 15 7.65 5.34 -7.12
CA LEU A 15 6.22 5.71 -7.06
C LEU A 15 5.67 5.68 -5.63
N LEU A 16 6.07 4.70 -4.82
CA LEU A 16 5.76 4.66 -3.38
C LEU A 16 6.28 5.91 -2.66
N LEU A 17 7.54 6.28 -2.89
CA LEU A 17 8.14 7.47 -2.29
C LEU A 17 7.45 8.77 -2.71
N ARG A 18 6.94 8.82 -3.94
CA ARG A 18 6.15 9.96 -4.45
C ARG A 18 4.69 9.94 -4.04
N LYS A 19 4.24 8.91 -3.33
CA LYS A 19 2.83 8.66 -3.01
C LYS A 19 1.95 8.63 -4.26
N ASP A 20 2.49 8.25 -5.41
CA ASP A 20 1.77 8.17 -6.69
C ASP A 20 0.97 6.87 -6.76
N GLN A 21 -0.21 6.90 -6.13
CA GLN A 21 -1.09 5.74 -6.02
C GLN A 21 -1.61 5.27 -7.38
N HIS A 22 -2.00 6.20 -8.27
CA HIS A 22 -2.49 5.87 -9.61
C HIS A 22 -1.39 5.29 -10.50
N GLY A 23 -0.18 5.85 -10.42
CA GLY A 23 1.01 5.30 -11.08
C GLY A 23 1.28 3.87 -10.64
N LEU A 24 1.20 3.59 -9.34
CA LEU A 24 1.43 2.25 -8.80
C LEU A 24 0.32 1.27 -9.20
N MET A 25 -0.96 1.68 -9.16
CA MET A 25 -2.07 0.82 -9.60
C MET A 25 -1.95 0.42 -11.08
N ARG A 26 -1.46 1.33 -11.94
CA ARG A 26 -1.17 0.99 -13.34
C ARG A 26 -0.06 -0.06 -13.51
N LEU A 27 0.88 -0.13 -12.58
CA LEU A 27 1.97 -1.13 -12.60
C LEU A 27 1.61 -2.44 -11.89
N LEU A 28 0.52 -2.49 -11.13
CA LEU A 28 0.20 -3.67 -10.32
C LEU A 28 0.03 -4.96 -11.15
N PRO A 29 -0.62 -4.95 -12.33
CA PRO A 29 -0.69 -6.13 -13.20
C PRO A 29 0.68 -6.59 -13.74
N GLU A 30 1.64 -5.66 -13.87
CA GLU A 30 2.97 -6.00 -14.36
C GLU A 30 3.70 -6.96 -13.41
N LEU A 31 3.40 -6.95 -12.11
CA LEU A 31 3.94 -7.92 -11.16
C LEU A 31 3.76 -9.38 -11.65
N GLU A 32 2.64 -9.67 -12.31
CA GLU A 32 2.38 -10.99 -12.87
C GLU A 32 3.32 -11.33 -14.03
N ARG A 33 3.61 -10.34 -14.89
CA ARG A 33 4.57 -10.45 -16.00
C ARG A 33 6.00 -10.66 -15.50
N TYR A 34 6.35 -10.03 -14.37
CA TYR A 34 7.63 -10.24 -13.68
C TYR A 34 7.66 -11.51 -12.80
N ARG A 35 6.62 -12.36 -12.85
CA ARG A 35 6.50 -13.65 -12.15
C ARG A 35 6.59 -13.53 -10.62
N TYR A 36 6.09 -12.43 -10.06
CA TYR A 36 5.95 -12.32 -8.61
C TYR A 36 4.89 -13.31 -8.12
N LYS A 37 5.20 -14.03 -7.05
CA LYS A 37 4.23 -14.94 -6.40
C LYS A 37 3.31 -14.23 -5.41
N ARG A 38 3.67 -13.01 -5.00
CA ARG A 38 2.94 -12.16 -4.06
C ARG A 38 3.20 -10.70 -4.37
N ILE A 39 2.25 -9.85 -4.01
CA ILE A 39 2.44 -8.39 -4.07
C ILE A 39 3.50 -8.02 -3.00
N PRO A 40 4.50 -7.16 -3.31
CA PRO A 40 5.43 -6.65 -2.31
C PRO A 40 4.69 -5.91 -1.19
N LEU A 41 5.10 -6.11 0.07
CA LEU A 41 4.32 -5.66 1.25
C LEU A 41 3.86 -4.19 1.17
N HIS A 42 4.75 -3.23 0.94
CA HIS A 42 4.36 -1.81 0.90
C HIS A 42 3.51 -1.44 -0.32
N VAL A 43 3.66 -2.16 -1.43
CA VAL A 43 2.79 -2.03 -2.60
C VAL A 43 1.40 -2.57 -2.27
N GLU A 44 1.34 -3.70 -1.57
CA GLU A 44 0.09 -4.31 -1.11
C GLU A 44 -0.62 -3.42 -0.10
N GLU A 45 0.10 -2.87 0.88
CA GLU A 45 -0.45 -1.91 1.83
C GLU A 45 -1.09 -0.73 1.09
N LEU A 46 -0.38 -0.09 0.17
CA LEU A 46 -0.94 0.98 -0.65
C LEU A 46 -2.18 0.50 -1.44
N ALA A 47 -2.12 -0.66 -2.09
CA ALA A 47 -3.22 -1.23 -2.86
C ALA A 47 -4.48 -1.47 -2.02
N VAL A 48 -4.32 -1.99 -0.80
CA VAL A 48 -5.40 -2.22 0.17
C VAL A 48 -6.04 -0.88 0.54
N ALA A 49 -5.25 0.14 0.89
CA ALA A 49 -5.79 1.46 1.19
C ALA A 49 -6.51 2.10 0.00
N TYR A 50 -5.91 2.03 -1.20
CA TYR A 50 -6.50 2.57 -2.42
C TYR A 50 -7.88 1.97 -2.70
N ARG A 51 -8.01 0.64 -2.55
CA ARG A 51 -9.28 -0.07 -2.72
C ARG A 51 -10.29 0.31 -1.63
N ALA A 52 -9.89 0.24 -0.37
CA ALA A 52 -10.79 0.47 0.76
C ALA A 52 -11.28 1.94 0.85
N LEU A 53 -10.46 2.90 0.40
CA LEU A 53 -10.82 4.33 0.34
C LEU A 53 -11.47 4.73 -0.99
N ASN A 54 -11.81 3.78 -1.86
CA ASN A 54 -12.44 4.00 -3.17
C ASN A 54 -11.74 5.09 -4.01
N GLN A 55 -10.41 5.11 -4.02
CA GLN A 55 -9.60 6.18 -4.66
C GLN A 55 -9.59 6.12 -6.20
N GLY A 56 -10.28 5.15 -6.80
CA GLY A 56 -10.42 5.01 -8.24
C GLY A 56 -10.48 3.55 -8.69
N PRO A 57 -10.33 3.27 -10.00
CA PRO A 57 -10.42 1.92 -10.52
C PRO A 57 -9.26 1.06 -9.99
N PHE A 58 -9.60 -0.12 -9.47
CA PHE A 58 -8.62 -1.13 -9.07
C PHE A 58 -8.31 -2.03 -10.27
N PRO A 59 -7.03 -2.26 -10.60
CA PRO A 59 -6.66 -3.08 -11.75
C PRO A 59 -7.06 -4.55 -11.54
N ARG A 60 -7.51 -5.22 -12.59
CA ARG A 60 -7.78 -6.65 -12.54
C ARG A 60 -6.45 -7.41 -12.46
N LEU A 61 -6.32 -8.28 -11.47
CA LEU A 61 -5.20 -9.21 -11.31
C LEU A 61 -5.68 -10.62 -11.66
N SER A 62 -4.81 -11.44 -12.24
CA SER A 62 -5.13 -12.78 -12.71
C SER A 62 -4.98 -13.82 -11.60
N TYR A 63 -3.89 -13.74 -10.82
CA TYR A 63 -3.61 -14.66 -9.72
C TYR A 63 -3.05 -13.98 -8.47
N LEU A 64 -2.58 -12.73 -8.57
CA LEU A 64 -2.16 -11.98 -7.39
C LEU A 64 -3.37 -11.50 -6.59
N MET A 65 -3.32 -11.71 -5.28
CA MET A 65 -4.35 -11.32 -4.32
C MET A 65 -3.71 -10.53 -3.18
N THR A 66 -4.51 -9.68 -2.55
CA THR A 66 -4.17 -9.03 -1.28
C THR A 66 -4.29 -10.05 -0.14
N ASP A 67 -3.33 -10.04 0.78
CA ASP A 67 -3.33 -10.84 2.00
C ASP A 67 -4.43 -10.33 2.95
N PRO A 68 -5.36 -11.17 3.40
CA PRO A 68 -6.40 -10.78 4.35
C PRO A 68 -5.85 -10.17 5.65
N ARG A 69 -4.62 -10.53 6.04
CA ARG A 69 -3.94 -9.95 7.20
C ARG A 69 -3.57 -8.49 6.96
N THR A 70 -3.17 -8.13 5.74
CA THR A 70 -2.88 -6.73 5.37
C THR A 70 -4.18 -5.91 5.39
N GLU A 71 -5.28 -6.48 4.90
CA GLU A 71 -6.62 -5.85 4.98
C GLU A 71 -7.08 -5.63 6.42
N LEU A 72 -6.95 -6.66 7.28
CA LEU A 72 -7.26 -6.54 8.70
C LEU A 72 -6.42 -5.45 9.38
N ARG A 73 -5.12 -5.40 9.10
CA ARG A 73 -4.23 -4.35 9.65
C ARG A 73 -4.65 -2.96 9.18
N PHE A 74 -5.08 -2.80 7.93
CA PHE A 74 -5.60 -1.53 7.44
C PHE A 74 -6.87 -1.10 8.17
N ASN A 75 -7.80 -2.03 8.37
CA ASN A 75 -9.04 -1.75 9.09
C ASN A 75 -8.78 -1.32 10.53
N GLN A 76 -7.84 -1.98 11.23
CA GLN A 76 -7.42 -1.58 12.57
C GLN A 76 -6.74 -0.20 12.59
N TYR A 77 -5.93 0.10 11.57
CA TYR A 77 -5.32 1.41 11.39
C TYR A 77 -6.40 2.48 11.21
N LEU A 78 -7.36 2.28 10.31
CA LEU A 78 -8.46 3.21 10.06
C LEU A 78 -9.33 3.44 11.29
N GLN A 79 -9.69 2.38 12.03
CA GLN A 79 -10.47 2.51 13.27
C GLN A 79 -9.73 3.37 14.30
N THR A 80 -8.46 3.08 14.53
CA THR A 80 -7.63 3.88 15.44
C THR A 80 -7.53 5.32 14.95
N PHE A 81 -7.32 5.52 13.66
CA PHE A 81 -7.23 6.83 13.04
C PHE A 81 -8.52 7.65 13.19
N GLN A 82 -9.68 7.03 12.98
CA GLN A 82 -11.00 7.67 13.11
C GLN A 82 -11.34 8.05 14.55
N LEU A 83 -10.99 7.22 15.53
CA LEU A 83 -11.20 7.51 16.96
C LEU A 83 -10.50 8.81 17.40
N TYR A 84 -9.38 9.14 16.76
CA TYR A 84 -8.58 10.33 17.07
C TYR A 84 -8.59 11.36 15.93
N TRP A 85 -9.59 11.32 15.04
CA TRP A 85 -9.69 12.25 13.89
C TRP A 85 -9.61 13.72 14.32
N ASN A 86 -10.24 14.05 15.45
CA ASN A 86 -10.25 15.40 16.00
C ASN A 86 -8.91 15.83 16.63
N ASN A 87 -7.99 14.91 16.90
CA ASN A 87 -6.70 15.21 17.50
C ASN A 87 -5.59 14.24 17.03
N LEU A 88 -5.13 14.45 15.79
CA LEU A 88 -4.13 13.61 15.13
C LEU A 88 -2.78 13.54 15.87
N LYS A 89 -2.44 14.55 16.68
CA LYS A 89 -1.22 14.54 17.52
C LYS A 89 -1.33 13.55 18.67
N VAL A 90 -2.54 13.37 19.23
CA VAL A 90 -2.79 12.38 20.28
C VAL A 90 -2.88 10.97 19.70
N ALA A 91 -3.27 10.83 18.43
CA ALA A 91 -3.30 9.55 17.72
C ALA A 91 -1.90 8.98 17.45
N GLU A 92 -0.91 9.85 17.23
CA GLU A 92 0.41 9.46 16.71
C GLU A 92 1.12 8.40 17.57
N PRO A 93 1.19 8.49 18.93
CA PRO A 93 1.83 7.46 19.74
C PRO A 93 1.16 6.10 19.62
N PHE A 94 -0.19 6.06 19.60
CA PHE A 94 -0.95 4.81 19.48
C PHE A 94 -0.78 4.18 18.09
N LEU A 95 -0.80 5.00 17.04
CA LEU A 95 -0.58 4.54 15.68
C LEU A 95 0.86 4.09 15.47
N ARG A 96 1.85 4.83 16.00
CA ARG A 96 3.27 4.49 15.90
C ARG A 96 3.58 3.15 16.56
N GLN A 97 2.98 2.85 17.72
CA GLN A 97 3.23 1.61 18.44
C GLN A 97 2.87 0.35 17.61
N LYS A 98 1.78 0.42 16.83
CA LYS A 98 1.24 -0.75 16.09
C LYS A 98 1.49 -0.72 14.59
N PHE A 99 1.68 0.46 14.00
CA PHE A 99 1.66 0.66 12.55
C PHE A 99 2.87 1.43 12.02
N SER A 100 3.91 1.70 12.84
CA SER A 100 5.11 2.41 12.38
C SER A 100 5.83 1.77 11.20
N ASN A 101 5.64 0.46 10.99
CA ASN A 101 6.22 -0.29 9.89
C ASN A 101 5.31 -0.40 8.65
N THR A 102 4.18 0.29 8.61
CA THR A 102 3.26 0.25 7.46
C THR A 102 3.45 1.46 6.56
N TYR A 103 3.17 1.27 5.27
CA TYR A 103 3.16 2.34 4.28
C TYR A 103 2.19 3.46 4.66
N TRP A 104 1.03 3.15 5.25
CA TRP A 104 0.02 4.17 5.59
C TRP A 104 0.50 5.12 6.67
N TYR A 105 1.15 4.59 7.72
CA TYR A 105 1.72 5.42 8.77
C TYR A 105 2.81 6.33 8.19
N TRP A 106 3.71 5.77 7.38
CA TRP A 106 4.72 6.56 6.68
C TRP A 106 4.07 7.62 5.80
N ALA A 107 3.09 7.27 4.97
CA ALA A 107 2.46 8.17 4.02
C ALA A 107 1.70 9.32 4.69
N PHE A 108 1.21 9.13 5.92
CA PHE A 108 0.46 10.14 6.65
C PHE A 108 1.33 11.01 7.56
N TYR A 109 2.34 10.43 8.23
CA TYR A 109 3.16 11.12 9.24
C TYR A 109 4.57 11.52 8.76
N LYS A 110 4.98 11.12 7.55
CA LYS A 110 6.25 11.47 6.91
C LYS A 110 6.02 12.03 5.51
#